data_AF-A0A8T9B413-F1
#
_entry.id   AF-A0A8T9B413-F1
#
_cell.length_a   1.000
_cell.length_b   1.000
_cell.length_c   1.000
_cell.angle_alpha   90.00
_cell.angle_beta   90.00
_cell.angle_gamma   90.00
#
_symmetry.space_group_name_H-M   'P 1'
#
loop_
_entity.id
_entity.type
_entity.pdbx_description
1 polymer ?
#
loop_
_entity_poly.entity_id
_entity_poly.type
_entity_poly.pdbx_seq_one_letter_code
_entity_poly.pdbx_strand_id
1 'polypeptide(L)'
;HRQHILCFFFPLHASCLPSSNPTASSSKTITKYTRSNCWTKSQKSPPQHAHILTILAICIPPIIALIIYENEQAKLRAEEPKGCRKLGLKIESNLLNEFDKKFSEGRPPSTEETSAEWWRLKSLWIYPVKSCKGVELNRGTVISTGMEYDRQFTFAQLKSPFPVTSNTPDKEKAAHKWSFITQRQFPLLARVRTEMWVPDQSVDTYTPHAEDVESGGVVIMSFPYQEPGWRGTVAKWGASVMGKVPEKHFRVPFDPSPVQIEKAGYSYENMTIWKDTVSALNLEIDIPEELRYYLGISNKLGLFRIDNAKLREVHRCAPKKSELGYQPVTGFQDAYPLHLINLASVRDVERQMPAVKGAPRLSAARFRANLIITGPEAYLEDTWRRIKIGYYEYDVSCRTARCKMPNVDQVTGERHPSEPDRTLRSFRSVDEGAGPNVGCLGMQLVPVAMESALRVGDEVTVLETGEHHYINQ
;
A
#
# COMPACT_ATOMS: atom_id res chain seq x y z
N HIS A 1 -3.09 -31.17 -42.36
CA HIS A 1 -3.83 -32.38 -42.79
C HIS A 1 -3.18 -33.58 -42.12
N ARG A 2 -3.96 -34.55 -41.60
CA ARG A 2 -3.55 -35.83 -40.98
C ARG A 2 -2.73 -35.78 -39.67
N GLN A 3 -3.05 -36.73 -38.78
CA GLN A 3 -2.29 -37.11 -37.58
C GLN A 3 -1.23 -38.16 -37.94
N HIS A 4 -0.37 -38.54 -36.99
CA HIS A 4 0.05 -39.95 -36.82
C HIS A 4 0.36 -40.25 -35.34
N ILE A 5 0.40 -41.55 -34.99
CA ILE A 5 0.40 -42.09 -33.62
C ILE A 5 1.48 -43.17 -33.48
N LEU A 6 2.21 -43.19 -32.36
CA LEU A 6 2.82 -44.36 -31.70
C LEU A 6 2.86 -44.05 -30.18
N CYS A 7 2.37 -44.85 -29.22
CA CYS A 7 2.48 -46.29 -28.94
C CYS A 7 3.80 -46.70 -28.27
N PHE A 8 3.73 -47.12 -27.00
CA PHE A 8 4.76 -47.89 -26.28
C PHE A 8 4.12 -48.87 -25.27
N PHE A 9 4.90 -49.85 -24.78
CA PHE A 9 4.43 -51.14 -24.26
C PHE A 9 4.40 -51.32 -22.73
N PHE A 10 3.62 -52.31 -22.28
CA PHE A 10 3.70 -52.96 -20.95
C PHE A 10 4.79 -54.05 -20.91
N PRO A 11 5.17 -54.52 -19.70
CA PRO A 11 4.95 -55.96 -19.40
C PRO A 11 4.42 -56.26 -17.97
N LEU A 12 4.09 -57.54 -17.70
CA LEU A 12 3.46 -58.06 -16.47
C LEU A 12 4.38 -59.00 -15.66
N HIS A 13 4.00 -59.29 -14.40
CA HIS A 13 4.06 -60.59 -13.67
C HIS A 13 2.89 -60.58 -12.64
N ALA A 14 2.05 -61.61 -12.39
CA ALA A 14 2.23 -63.04 -12.04
C ALA A 14 2.55 -63.27 -10.54
N SER A 15 1.92 -64.17 -9.75
CA SER A 15 0.81 -65.13 -9.94
C SER A 15 0.19 -65.61 -8.59
N CYS A 16 -0.91 -66.39 -8.61
CA CYS A 16 -1.72 -66.88 -7.45
C CYS A 16 -1.22 -68.20 -6.81
N LEU A 17 -1.85 -68.68 -5.70
CA LEU A 17 -2.02 -70.10 -5.26
C LEU A 17 -3.13 -70.22 -4.13
N PRO A 18 -3.62 -71.40 -3.65
CA PRO A 18 -5.08 -71.69 -3.55
C PRO A 18 -5.57 -72.51 -2.30
N SER A 19 -6.82 -73.03 -2.33
CA SER A 19 -7.35 -74.33 -1.78
C SER A 19 -8.80 -74.23 -1.23
N SER A 20 -9.66 -75.27 -1.11
CA SER A 20 -9.85 -76.53 -1.89
C SER A 20 -11.13 -77.34 -1.48
N ASN A 21 -11.89 -77.88 -2.46
CA ASN A 21 -12.72 -79.12 -2.38
C ASN A 21 -13.92 -79.20 -1.37
N PRO A 22 -14.85 -80.21 -1.41
CA PRO A 22 -14.80 -81.56 -2.03
C PRO A 22 -16.03 -82.00 -2.89
N THR A 23 -16.21 -83.33 -3.04
CA THR A 23 -16.97 -84.07 -4.09
C THR A 23 -18.16 -84.90 -3.57
N ALA A 24 -19.20 -85.15 -4.41
CA ALA A 24 -20.04 -86.38 -4.41
C ALA A 24 -21.04 -86.43 -5.60
N SER A 25 -21.73 -87.56 -5.80
CA SER A 25 -22.85 -87.74 -6.77
C SER A 25 -23.79 -88.90 -6.32
N SER A 26 -24.97 -89.17 -6.88
CA SER A 26 -25.65 -88.62 -8.07
C SER A 26 -27.12 -88.20 -7.75
N SER A 27 -28.25 -88.45 -8.44
CA SER A 27 -28.67 -89.36 -9.52
C SER A 27 -29.81 -88.72 -10.39
N LYS A 28 -30.57 -89.54 -11.15
CA LYS A 28 -31.63 -89.13 -12.11
C LYS A 28 -33.05 -89.20 -11.51
N THR A 29 -34.00 -88.41 -12.04
CA THR A 29 -35.32 -88.89 -12.60
C THR A 29 -36.23 -87.77 -13.16
N ILE A 30 -36.61 -87.90 -14.44
CA ILE A 30 -37.82 -87.44 -15.19
C ILE A 30 -38.32 -85.97 -15.09
N THR A 31 -37.92 -85.18 -16.09
CA THR A 31 -38.74 -84.46 -17.11
C THR A 31 -40.21 -84.04 -16.83
N LYS A 32 -40.52 -82.72 -16.92
CA LYS A 32 -41.36 -82.07 -17.98
C LYS A 32 -41.74 -80.58 -17.71
N TYR A 33 -41.67 -79.74 -18.77
CA TYR A 33 -42.46 -78.49 -19.01
C TYR A 33 -42.26 -77.28 -18.03
N THR A 34 -42.29 -76.00 -18.42
CA THR A 34 -42.20 -75.32 -19.74
C THR A 34 -41.76 -73.84 -19.58
N ARG A 35 -41.17 -73.26 -20.64
CA ARG A 35 -41.05 -71.81 -20.95
C ARG A 35 -40.53 -70.84 -19.87
N SER A 36 -39.23 -70.55 -20.03
CA SER A 36 -38.60 -69.22 -19.90
C SER A 36 -39.50 -67.98 -19.81
N ASN A 37 -39.13 -67.03 -18.94
CA ASN A 37 -39.31 -65.60 -19.20
C ASN A 37 -38.06 -64.82 -18.74
N CYS A 38 -37.53 -63.96 -19.61
CA CYS A 38 -36.28 -63.24 -19.39
C CYS A 38 -36.54 -61.85 -18.82
N TRP A 39 -36.01 -61.53 -17.64
CA TRP A 39 -36.09 -60.20 -17.04
C TRP A 39 -34.79 -59.42 -17.26
N THR A 40 -34.73 -58.69 -18.36
CA THR A 40 -33.68 -57.70 -18.61
C THR A 40 -33.86 -56.49 -17.70
N LYS A 41 -32.86 -56.16 -16.87
CA LYS A 41 -32.84 -54.91 -16.10
C LYS A 41 -32.66 -53.73 -17.04
N SER A 42 -33.76 -53.07 -17.39
CA SER A 42 -33.73 -51.79 -18.12
C SER A 42 -33.12 -50.69 -17.26
N GLN A 43 -31.87 -50.31 -17.55
CA GLN A 43 -31.33 -49.01 -17.13
C GLN A 43 -32.06 -47.93 -17.94
N LYS A 44 -33.08 -47.32 -17.35
CA LYS A 44 -33.65 -46.08 -17.89
C LYS A 44 -32.59 -44.97 -17.78
N SER A 45 -32.27 -44.34 -18.89
CA SER A 45 -31.54 -43.08 -18.89
C SER A 45 -32.37 -42.00 -18.16
N PRO A 46 -31.74 -41.08 -17.40
CA PRO A 46 -32.44 -39.95 -16.82
C PRO A 46 -33.08 -39.09 -17.92
N PRO A 47 -34.28 -38.52 -17.69
CA PRO A 47 -34.97 -37.71 -18.69
C PRO A 47 -34.20 -36.41 -18.97
N GLN A 48 -34.20 -35.93 -20.22
CA GLN A 48 -33.46 -34.73 -20.62
C GLN A 48 -33.79 -33.49 -19.76
N HIS A 49 -35.04 -33.36 -19.31
CA HIS A 49 -35.47 -32.30 -18.40
C HIS A 49 -34.73 -32.30 -17.06
N ALA A 50 -34.32 -33.47 -16.54
CA ALA A 50 -33.55 -33.55 -15.29
C ALA A 50 -32.14 -32.98 -15.46
N HIS A 51 -31.51 -33.16 -16.61
CA HIS A 51 -30.23 -32.51 -16.92
C HIS A 51 -30.38 -30.99 -17.02
N ILE A 52 -31.42 -30.49 -17.70
CA ILE A 52 -31.70 -29.05 -17.80
C ILE A 52 -31.94 -28.45 -16.42
N LEU A 53 -32.79 -29.07 -15.58
CA LEU A 53 -33.05 -28.60 -14.21
C LEU A 53 -31.79 -28.64 -13.34
N THR A 54 -30.93 -29.65 -13.50
CA THR A 54 -29.65 -29.74 -12.76
C THR A 54 -28.68 -28.63 -13.19
N ILE A 55 -28.57 -28.35 -14.50
CA ILE A 55 -27.75 -27.26 -15.03
C ILE A 55 -28.27 -25.91 -14.53
N LEU A 56 -29.58 -25.66 -14.57
CA LEU A 56 -30.18 -24.43 -14.05
C LEU A 56 -29.96 -24.29 -12.54
N ALA A 57 -30.12 -25.36 -11.75
CA ALA A 57 -29.88 -25.35 -10.31
C ALA A 57 -28.41 -25.09 -9.94
N ILE A 58 -27.45 -25.47 -10.79
CA ILE A 58 -26.02 -25.21 -10.59
C ILE A 58 -25.62 -23.81 -11.10
N CYS A 59 -26.15 -23.36 -12.23
CA CYS A 59 -25.73 -22.12 -12.91
C CYS A 59 -26.49 -20.86 -12.45
N ILE A 60 -27.76 -20.96 -12.05
CA ILE A 60 -28.54 -19.77 -11.62
C ILE A 60 -28.00 -19.16 -10.32
N PRO A 61 -27.73 -19.91 -9.24
CA PRO A 61 -27.23 -19.33 -7.98
C PRO A 61 -25.93 -18.50 -8.12
N PRO A 62 -24.86 -18.96 -8.82
CA PRO A 62 -23.66 -18.14 -9.01
C PRO A 62 -23.91 -16.92 -9.91
N ILE A 63 -24.81 -17.00 -10.90
CA ILE A 63 -25.19 -15.83 -11.72
C ILE A 63 -25.92 -14.79 -10.85
N ILE A 64 -26.87 -15.20 -10.01
CA ILE A 64 -27.56 -14.31 -9.07
C ILE A 64 -26.56 -13.70 -8.07
N ALA A 65 -25.61 -14.49 -7.56
CA ALA A 65 -24.56 -14.02 -6.66
C ALA A 65 -23.66 -12.96 -7.31
N LEU A 66 -23.27 -13.13 -8.59
CA LEU A 66 -22.55 -12.10 -9.34
C LEU A 66 -23.38 -10.84 -9.57
N ILE A 67 -24.68 -10.97 -9.89
CA ILE A 67 -25.57 -9.81 -10.09
C ILE A 67 -25.75 -9.02 -8.78
N ILE A 68 -25.90 -9.70 -7.64
CA ILE A 68 -25.93 -9.04 -6.32
C ILE A 68 -24.61 -8.32 -6.05
N TYR A 69 -23.48 -9.00 -6.24
CA TYR A 69 -22.15 -8.44 -6.02
C TYR A 69 -21.88 -7.21 -6.91
N GLU A 70 -22.09 -7.29 -8.23
CA GLU A 70 -21.88 -6.15 -9.13
C GLU A 70 -22.86 -5.00 -8.86
N ASN A 71 -24.10 -5.26 -8.42
CA ASN A 71 -25.03 -4.22 -8.00
C ASN A 71 -24.60 -3.52 -6.70
N GLU A 72 -24.04 -4.25 -5.73
CA GLU A 72 -23.45 -3.66 -4.53
C GLU A 72 -22.19 -2.85 -4.90
N GLN A 73 -21.28 -3.40 -5.71
CA GLN A 73 -20.13 -2.67 -6.22
C GLN A 73 -20.52 -1.47 -7.10
N ALA A 74 -21.66 -1.50 -7.80
CA ALA A 74 -22.15 -0.38 -8.62
C ALA A 74 -22.70 0.76 -7.75
N LYS A 75 -23.40 0.47 -6.64
CA LYS A 75 -23.80 1.48 -5.65
C LYS A 75 -22.60 2.17 -5.03
N LEU A 76 -21.61 1.38 -4.60
CA LEU A 76 -20.38 1.90 -4.02
C LEU A 76 -19.52 2.70 -5.02
N ARG A 77 -19.69 2.45 -6.34
CA ARG A 77 -19.14 3.29 -7.44
C ARG A 77 -20.00 4.50 -7.79
N ALA A 78 -21.25 4.59 -7.31
CA ALA A 78 -22.13 5.74 -7.53
C ALA A 78 -22.01 6.80 -6.40
N GLU A 79 -21.35 6.46 -5.30
CA GLU A 79 -21.06 7.34 -4.16
C GLU A 79 -19.71 8.08 -4.33
N GLU A 80 -19.33 8.43 -5.57
CA GLU A 80 -18.14 9.24 -5.85
C GLU A 80 -18.30 10.69 -5.31
N PRO A 81 -17.24 11.29 -4.72
CA PRO A 81 -17.30 12.65 -4.18
C PRO A 81 -17.70 13.72 -5.21
N LYS A 82 -18.69 14.54 -4.88
CA LYS A 82 -19.29 15.50 -5.81
C LYS A 82 -18.37 16.71 -6.04
N GLY A 83 -18.27 17.14 -7.29
CA GLY A 83 -17.41 18.27 -7.67
C GLY A 83 -15.92 18.03 -7.48
N CYS A 84 -15.50 16.78 -7.29
CA CYS A 84 -14.10 16.42 -7.06
C CYS A 84 -13.61 15.45 -8.13
N ARG A 85 -12.31 15.51 -8.46
CA ARG A 85 -11.62 14.45 -9.22
C ARG A 85 -10.67 13.66 -8.33
N LYS A 86 -10.57 12.36 -8.62
CA LYS A 86 -9.57 11.47 -8.04
C LYS A 86 -8.16 11.87 -8.47
N LEU A 87 -7.26 12.05 -7.50
CA LEU A 87 -5.82 12.08 -7.72
C LEU A 87 -5.30 10.64 -7.89
N GLY A 88 -4.32 10.49 -8.76
CA GLY A 88 -3.67 9.22 -9.05
C GLY A 88 -3.30 9.08 -10.52
N LEU A 89 -2.71 7.93 -10.85
CA LEU A 89 -2.57 7.50 -12.24
C LEU A 89 -3.89 6.97 -12.77
N LYS A 90 -4.21 7.31 -14.03
CA LYS A 90 -5.31 6.71 -14.80
C LYS A 90 -4.87 5.45 -15.58
N ILE A 91 -3.58 5.09 -15.49
CA ILE A 91 -2.90 4.04 -16.24
C ILE A 91 -1.93 3.28 -15.31
N GLU A 92 -1.04 2.46 -15.88
CA GLU A 92 -0.04 1.68 -15.15
C GLU A 92 0.96 2.55 -14.36
N SER A 93 1.56 1.95 -13.32
CA SER A 93 2.56 2.60 -12.45
C SER A 93 3.83 2.97 -13.22
N ASN A 94 4.42 4.13 -12.95
CA ASN A 94 5.74 4.47 -13.49
C ASN A 94 6.85 3.60 -12.88
N LEU A 95 6.57 2.83 -11.82
CA LEU A 95 7.46 1.81 -11.27
C LEU A 95 7.23 0.40 -11.86
N LEU A 96 6.31 0.20 -12.82
CA LEU A 96 6.04 -1.14 -13.40
C LEU A 96 7.32 -1.83 -13.90
N ASN A 97 8.26 -1.06 -14.45
CA ASN A 97 9.56 -1.54 -14.92
C ASN A 97 10.73 -1.14 -14.02
N GLU A 98 10.53 -0.99 -12.70
CA GLU A 98 11.59 -0.60 -11.74
C GLU A 98 12.75 -1.62 -11.61
N PHE A 99 12.59 -2.80 -12.21
CA PHE A 99 13.57 -3.89 -12.20
C PHE A 99 14.35 -4.01 -13.52
N ASP A 100 14.12 -3.13 -14.51
CA ASP A 100 14.92 -3.07 -15.74
C ASP A 100 16.41 -2.86 -15.42
N LYS A 101 17.30 -3.63 -16.08
CA LYS A 101 18.77 -3.53 -15.90
C LYS A 101 19.29 -2.10 -16.10
N LYS A 102 18.68 -1.34 -17.02
CA LYS A 102 19.00 0.07 -17.33
C LYS A 102 18.81 1.06 -16.17
N PHE A 103 18.14 0.66 -15.09
CA PHE A 103 17.99 1.44 -13.85
C PHE A 103 18.87 0.90 -12.69
N SER A 104 19.68 -0.13 -12.97
CA SER A 104 20.65 -0.73 -12.04
C SER A 104 22.10 -0.31 -12.34
N GLU A 105 22.27 0.52 -13.37
CA GLU A 105 23.48 1.04 -13.97
C GLU A 105 23.34 2.56 -14.03
N GLY A 106 24.35 3.30 -13.59
CA GLY A 106 24.35 4.77 -13.71
C GLY A 106 24.84 5.23 -15.08
N ARG A 107 24.62 6.51 -15.36
CA ARG A 107 25.17 7.24 -16.51
C ARG A 107 25.78 8.55 -16.00
N PRO A 108 26.88 9.04 -16.60
CA PRO A 108 27.35 10.39 -16.32
C PRO A 108 26.25 11.41 -16.70
N PRO A 109 26.22 12.59 -16.06
CA PRO A 109 25.38 13.68 -16.55
C PRO A 109 25.90 14.10 -17.93
N SER A 110 25.03 14.12 -18.96
CA SER A 110 25.44 14.41 -20.34
C SER A 110 26.11 15.79 -20.44
N THR A 111 27.24 15.84 -21.15
CA THR A 111 27.95 17.07 -21.49
C THR A 111 27.38 17.76 -22.74
N GLU A 112 26.40 17.18 -23.42
CA GLU A 112 25.79 17.70 -24.65
C GLU A 112 24.24 17.72 -24.59
N GLU A 113 23.64 18.60 -25.40
CA GLU A 113 22.21 18.97 -25.37
C GLU A 113 21.21 17.88 -25.82
N THR A 114 21.63 16.61 -25.93
CA THR A 114 20.75 15.52 -26.35
C THR A 114 19.91 14.99 -25.18
N SER A 115 18.63 15.33 -25.17
CA SER A 115 17.69 15.11 -24.05
C SER A 115 17.38 13.64 -23.70
N ALA A 116 18.02 12.66 -24.35
CA ALA A 116 17.77 11.24 -24.14
C ALA A 116 18.47 10.66 -22.90
N GLU A 117 19.53 11.31 -22.40
CA GLU A 117 20.47 10.71 -21.44
C GLU A 117 20.45 11.35 -20.03
N TRP A 118 19.86 12.55 -19.87
CA TRP A 118 19.83 13.25 -18.57
C TRP A 118 19.08 12.48 -17.48
N TRP A 119 19.47 12.70 -16.23
CA TRP A 119 18.84 12.12 -15.05
C TRP A 119 17.40 12.63 -14.89
N ARG A 120 16.46 11.74 -14.54
CA ARG A 120 15.00 12.03 -14.56
C ARG A 120 14.29 11.70 -13.25
N LEU A 121 13.26 12.48 -12.93
CA LEU A 121 12.20 12.10 -11.99
C LEU A 121 11.37 10.96 -12.60
N LYS A 122 11.60 9.73 -12.12
CA LYS A 122 11.02 8.48 -12.64
C LYS A 122 9.61 8.21 -12.11
N SER A 123 9.31 8.60 -10.88
CA SER A 123 8.00 8.38 -10.25
C SER A 123 7.81 9.34 -9.08
N LEU A 124 6.56 9.78 -8.86
CA LEU A 124 6.16 10.83 -7.93
C LEU A 124 5.03 10.34 -7.03
N TRP A 125 5.15 10.49 -5.71
CA TRP A 125 4.25 9.88 -4.73
C TRP A 125 3.78 10.86 -3.64
N ILE A 126 2.54 10.68 -3.21
CA ILE A 126 1.99 11.24 -1.97
C ILE A 126 1.48 10.13 -1.06
N TYR A 127 1.55 10.37 0.25
CA TYR A 127 1.04 9.46 1.28
C TYR A 127 0.04 10.21 2.18
N PRO A 128 -1.21 10.48 1.73
CA PRO A 128 -2.11 11.41 2.43
C PRO A 128 -2.37 11.00 3.87
N VAL A 129 -2.56 9.70 4.11
CA VAL A 129 -2.52 9.09 5.43
C VAL A 129 -1.15 8.45 5.68
N LYS A 130 -0.44 8.94 6.70
CA LYS A 130 0.84 8.39 7.17
C LYS A 130 0.68 6.89 7.43
N SER A 131 1.66 6.11 6.97
CA SER A 131 1.70 4.63 7.06
C SER A 131 0.73 3.86 6.15
N CYS A 132 -0.26 4.50 5.52
CA CYS A 132 -1.13 3.83 4.55
C CYS A 132 -0.50 3.73 3.16
N LYS A 133 -1.14 3.02 2.22
CA LYS A 133 -0.65 2.91 0.84
C LYS A 133 -0.63 4.29 0.15
N GLY A 134 0.42 4.57 -0.61
CA GLY A 134 0.57 5.84 -1.33
C GLY A 134 -0.28 5.93 -2.60
N VAL A 135 -0.47 7.17 -3.05
CA VAL A 135 -1.02 7.51 -4.37
C VAL A 135 0.15 7.96 -5.25
N GLU A 136 0.32 7.30 -6.40
CA GLU A 136 1.30 7.70 -7.41
C GLU A 136 0.70 8.75 -8.36
N LEU A 137 1.51 9.72 -8.76
CA LEU A 137 1.12 10.87 -9.58
C LEU A 137 2.01 10.99 -10.82
N ASN A 138 1.46 11.54 -11.92
CA ASN A 138 2.26 11.99 -13.08
C ASN A 138 2.64 13.47 -13.00
N ARG A 139 1.89 14.27 -12.21
CA ARG A 139 2.18 15.66 -11.86
C ARG A 139 1.69 15.91 -10.44
N GLY A 140 2.43 16.70 -9.67
CA GLY A 140 2.01 17.17 -8.35
C GLY A 140 2.65 18.51 -8.01
N THR A 141 2.03 19.23 -7.09
CA THR A 141 2.58 20.45 -6.51
C THR A 141 3.42 20.09 -5.29
N VAL A 142 4.48 20.83 -5.04
CA VAL A 142 5.20 20.87 -3.77
C VAL A 142 4.96 22.25 -3.16
N ILE A 143 4.61 22.25 -1.88
CA ILE A 143 4.45 23.42 -1.03
C ILE A 143 5.50 23.37 0.09
N SER A 144 5.56 24.39 0.96
CA SER A 144 6.54 24.47 2.07
C SER A 144 6.61 23.23 2.98
N THR A 145 5.52 22.47 3.13
CA THR A 145 5.47 21.21 3.92
C THR A 145 5.85 19.95 3.15
N GLY A 146 6.15 20.05 1.85
CA GLY A 146 6.47 18.92 0.98
C GLY A 146 5.47 18.79 -0.17
N MET A 147 5.25 17.58 -0.67
CA MET A 147 4.21 17.35 -1.67
C MET A 147 2.83 17.81 -1.14
N GLU A 148 2.06 18.47 -1.99
CA GLU A 148 0.66 18.80 -1.71
C GLU A 148 -0.13 17.53 -1.35
N TYR A 149 -1.05 17.64 -0.38
CA TYR A 149 -1.81 16.51 0.19
C TYR A 149 -0.99 15.40 0.90
N ASP A 150 0.33 15.48 1.01
CA ASP A 150 1.16 14.44 1.67
C ASP A 150 1.13 14.52 3.21
N ARG A 151 0.94 13.35 3.83
CA ARG A 151 0.98 13.10 5.29
C ARG A 151 0.21 14.14 6.12
N GLN A 152 -0.94 14.55 5.59
CA GLN A 152 -1.90 15.43 6.25
C GLN A 152 -2.71 14.70 7.32
N PHE A 153 -2.80 13.37 7.21
CA PHE A 153 -3.50 12.48 8.14
C PHE A 153 -2.55 11.45 8.77
N THR A 154 -2.85 10.98 9.97
CA THR A 154 -2.22 9.80 10.59
C THR A 154 -3.19 9.08 11.49
N PHE A 155 -3.12 7.74 11.53
CA PHE A 155 -3.75 6.99 12.61
C PHE A 155 -2.98 7.16 13.92
N ALA A 156 -3.71 7.08 15.03
CA ALA A 156 -3.19 7.02 16.39
C ALA A 156 -3.98 6.01 17.22
N GLN A 157 -3.39 5.56 18.32
CA GLN A 157 -4.07 4.76 19.33
C GLN A 157 -4.07 5.49 20.67
N LEU A 158 -5.20 5.44 21.38
CA LEU A 158 -5.33 6.02 22.71
C LEU A 158 -4.67 5.07 23.73
N LYS A 159 -3.56 5.48 24.32
CA LYS A 159 -2.85 4.68 25.33
C LYS A 159 -3.19 5.15 26.74
N SER A 160 -3.49 4.20 27.62
CA SER A 160 -3.41 4.42 29.06
C SER A 160 -1.93 4.46 29.49
N PRO A 161 -1.56 5.23 30.53
CA PRO A 161 -0.16 5.47 30.95
C PRO A 161 0.47 4.30 31.74
N PHE A 162 0.08 3.05 31.46
CA PHE A 162 0.60 1.88 32.15
C PHE A 162 1.86 1.30 31.46
N PRO A 163 2.85 0.78 32.21
CA PRO A 163 2.87 0.65 33.67
C PRO A 163 3.16 1.97 34.39
N VAL A 164 2.30 2.29 35.36
CA VAL A 164 2.44 3.46 36.23
C VAL A 164 3.49 3.16 37.32
N THR A 165 4.40 4.10 37.58
CA THR A 165 5.34 4.02 38.71
C THR A 165 4.80 4.74 39.94
N SER A 166 5.29 4.41 41.14
CA SER A 166 4.97 5.12 42.38
C SER A 166 5.15 6.65 42.27
N ASN A 167 6.19 7.06 41.55
CA ASN A 167 6.64 8.45 41.45
C ASN A 167 5.94 9.24 40.32
N THR A 168 5.06 8.59 39.53
CA THR A 168 4.27 9.27 38.49
C THR A 168 3.20 10.17 39.15
N PRO A 169 3.07 11.47 38.82
CA PRO A 169 2.02 12.33 39.37
C PRO A 169 0.61 11.81 39.10
N ASP A 170 -0.32 11.89 40.06
CA ASP A 170 -1.65 11.25 39.93
C ASP A 170 -2.49 11.76 38.75
N LYS A 171 -2.29 13.02 38.33
CA LYS A 171 -2.88 13.55 37.09
C LYS A 171 -2.35 12.85 35.83
N GLU A 172 -1.08 12.48 35.81
CA GLU A 172 -0.47 11.73 34.71
C GLU A 172 -0.84 10.24 34.77
N LYS A 173 -1.08 9.68 35.96
CA LYS A 173 -1.60 8.30 36.13
C LYS A 173 -2.97 8.08 35.45
N ALA A 174 -3.78 9.13 35.33
CA ALA A 174 -5.13 9.07 34.75
C ALA A 174 -5.22 9.60 33.30
N ALA A 175 -4.19 10.27 32.79
CA ALA A 175 -4.22 10.89 31.47
C ALA A 175 -4.03 9.86 30.35
N HIS A 176 -5.12 9.47 29.68
CA HIS A 176 -5.04 8.79 28.40
C HIS A 176 -4.37 9.69 27.36
N LYS A 177 -3.53 9.12 26.49
CA LYS A 177 -2.68 9.87 25.56
C LYS A 177 -2.69 9.27 24.16
N TRP A 178 -3.03 10.09 23.16
CA TRP A 178 -2.95 9.70 21.75
C TRP A 178 -1.50 9.56 21.30
N SER A 179 -1.16 8.36 20.86
CA SER A 179 0.14 8.00 20.30
C SER A 179 -0.07 7.62 18.84
N PHE A 180 0.56 8.35 17.91
CA PHE A 180 0.58 7.97 16.49
C PHE A 180 1.03 6.50 16.30
N ILE A 181 0.56 5.86 15.24
CA ILE A 181 0.93 4.48 14.89
C ILE A 181 1.61 4.39 13.53
N THR A 182 2.43 3.34 13.34
CA THR A 182 3.25 3.16 12.14
C THR A 182 3.27 1.73 11.62
N GLN A 183 3.58 1.54 10.33
CA GLN A 183 3.78 0.21 9.72
C GLN A 183 4.78 -0.68 10.50
N ARG A 184 5.72 -0.08 11.24
CA ARG A 184 6.66 -0.81 12.11
C ARG A 184 5.96 -1.60 13.22
N GLN A 185 4.83 -1.07 13.72
CA GLN A 185 3.99 -1.64 14.77
C GLN A 185 2.83 -2.45 14.19
N PHE A 186 2.14 -1.90 13.17
CA PHE A 186 0.99 -2.52 12.51
C PHE A 186 1.23 -2.58 10.99
N PRO A 187 1.94 -3.61 10.49
CA PRO A 187 2.32 -3.74 9.08
C PRO A 187 1.14 -3.67 8.10
N LEU A 188 -0.04 -4.16 8.50
CA LEU A 188 -1.27 -4.16 7.71
C LEU A 188 -1.77 -2.75 7.33
N LEU A 189 -1.27 -1.68 7.96
CA LEU A 189 -1.48 -0.31 7.47
C LEU A 189 -1.03 -0.15 6.01
N ALA A 190 0.01 -0.88 5.57
CA ALA A 190 0.45 -0.88 4.17
C ALA A 190 -0.61 -1.36 3.16
N ARG A 191 -1.60 -2.14 3.63
CA ARG A 191 -2.72 -2.65 2.82
C ARG A 191 -3.95 -1.75 2.81
N VAL A 192 -3.99 -0.72 3.66
CA VAL A 192 -5.04 0.31 3.61
C VAL A 192 -4.78 1.16 2.37
N ARG A 193 -5.58 0.97 1.31
CA ARG A 193 -5.60 1.85 0.14
C ARG A 193 -6.08 3.22 0.61
N THR A 194 -5.41 4.27 0.13
CA THR A 194 -5.83 5.66 0.27
C THR A 194 -6.13 6.20 -1.12
N GLU A 195 -7.22 6.95 -1.25
CA GLU A 195 -7.58 7.68 -2.46
C GLU A 195 -7.81 9.14 -2.06
N MET A 196 -7.16 10.07 -2.76
CA MET A 196 -7.32 11.50 -2.53
C MET A 196 -8.18 12.09 -3.64
N TRP A 197 -9.28 12.76 -3.28
CA TRP A 197 -10.19 13.42 -4.21
C TRP A 197 -10.15 14.92 -3.95
N VAL A 198 -9.84 15.71 -4.98
CA VAL A 198 -9.68 17.18 -4.86
C VAL A 198 -10.77 17.91 -5.64
N PRO A 199 -11.25 19.08 -5.19
CA PRO A 199 -12.23 19.87 -5.92
C PRO A 199 -11.73 20.23 -7.32
N ASP A 200 -12.58 20.14 -8.34
CA ASP A 200 -12.22 20.51 -9.70
C ASP A 200 -13.42 21.06 -10.47
N GLN A 201 -13.27 22.28 -10.98
CA GLN A 201 -14.31 23.02 -11.71
C GLN A 201 -14.63 22.43 -13.10
N SER A 202 -13.80 21.50 -13.60
CA SER A 202 -14.03 20.81 -14.88
C SER A 202 -14.90 19.54 -14.76
N VAL A 203 -15.48 19.27 -13.59
CA VAL A 203 -16.34 18.12 -13.33
C VAL A 203 -17.81 18.55 -13.32
N ASP A 204 -18.67 17.86 -14.08
CA ASP A 204 -20.09 18.21 -14.26
C ASP A 204 -20.92 18.28 -12.95
N THR A 205 -20.44 17.63 -11.88
CA THR A 205 -21.05 17.65 -10.54
C THR A 205 -20.52 18.77 -9.64
N TYR A 206 -19.66 19.67 -10.15
CA TYR A 206 -19.09 20.77 -9.39
C TYR A 206 -20.14 21.82 -9.02
N THR A 207 -20.24 22.08 -7.72
CA THR A 207 -20.89 23.26 -7.17
C THR A 207 -20.02 23.79 -6.02
N PRO A 208 -19.84 25.12 -5.87
CA PRO A 208 -19.01 25.68 -4.79
C PRO A 208 -19.45 25.29 -3.38
N HIS A 209 -20.74 24.95 -3.22
CA HIS A 209 -21.38 24.57 -1.96
C HIS A 209 -21.66 23.06 -1.82
N ALA A 210 -20.96 22.22 -2.61
CA ALA A 210 -20.94 20.78 -2.33
C ALA A 210 -20.12 20.51 -1.06
N GLU A 211 -20.60 19.66 -0.17
CA GLU A 211 -19.94 19.32 1.10
C GLU A 211 -18.51 18.78 0.90
N ASP A 212 -18.31 18.01 -0.18
CA ASP A 212 -17.01 17.47 -0.61
C ASP A 212 -16.07 18.55 -1.20
N VAL A 213 -16.61 19.68 -1.67
CA VAL A 213 -15.87 20.83 -2.23
C VAL A 213 -15.51 21.84 -1.13
N GLU A 214 -16.46 22.18 -0.26
CA GLU A 214 -16.24 23.09 0.88
C GLU A 214 -15.23 22.53 1.89
N SER A 215 -15.10 21.20 1.97
CA SER A 215 -14.08 20.52 2.77
C SER A 215 -12.72 20.37 2.08
N GLY A 216 -12.47 21.10 0.98
CA GLY A 216 -11.20 21.05 0.25
C GLY A 216 -10.89 19.69 -0.41
N GLY A 217 -11.89 18.82 -0.55
CA GLY A 217 -11.76 17.46 -1.05
C GLY A 217 -12.08 16.38 -0.01
N VAL A 218 -11.84 15.12 -0.39
CA VAL A 218 -12.20 13.93 0.38
C VAL A 218 -11.07 12.90 0.34
N VAL A 219 -10.77 12.28 1.49
CA VAL A 219 -9.90 11.11 1.58
C VAL A 219 -10.77 9.86 1.74
N ILE A 220 -10.71 8.96 0.76
CA ILE A 220 -11.35 7.63 0.88
C ILE A 220 -10.28 6.62 1.27
N MET A 221 -10.57 5.79 2.27
CA MET A 221 -9.72 4.68 2.70
C MET A 221 -10.43 3.36 2.49
N SER A 222 -9.72 2.36 1.97
CA SER A 222 -10.26 1.00 1.75
C SER A 222 -9.32 -0.05 2.31
N PHE A 223 -9.85 -1.08 2.96
CA PHE A 223 -9.06 -2.16 3.54
C PHE A 223 -9.73 -3.53 3.31
N PRO A 224 -8.94 -4.60 3.10
CA PRO A 224 -9.49 -5.95 2.92
C PRO A 224 -10.31 -6.40 4.14
N TYR A 225 -11.60 -6.63 3.93
CA TYR A 225 -12.53 -7.04 4.98
C TYR A 225 -13.69 -7.85 4.39
N GLN A 226 -14.04 -8.95 5.04
CA GLN A 226 -15.19 -9.79 4.69
C GLN A 226 -16.24 -9.66 5.78
N GLU A 227 -17.45 -9.21 5.42
CA GLU A 227 -18.57 -9.16 6.36
C GLU A 227 -18.96 -10.56 6.90
N PRO A 228 -19.49 -10.64 8.13
CA PRO A 228 -20.06 -11.88 8.64
C PRO A 228 -21.34 -12.29 7.87
N GLY A 229 -21.60 -13.59 7.80
CA GLY A 229 -22.84 -14.14 7.23
C GLY A 229 -22.85 -14.31 5.70
N TRP A 230 -24.05 -14.41 5.14
CA TRP A 230 -24.24 -14.86 3.76
C TRP A 230 -23.81 -13.83 2.72
N ARG A 231 -24.03 -12.52 2.97
CA ARG A 231 -23.60 -11.44 2.05
C ARG A 231 -22.08 -11.40 1.90
N GLY A 232 -21.34 -11.38 3.00
CA GLY A 232 -19.88 -11.47 2.95
C GLY A 232 -19.36 -12.76 2.31
N THR A 233 -20.12 -13.86 2.36
CA THR A 233 -19.80 -15.10 1.64
C THR A 233 -20.00 -14.95 0.12
N VAL A 234 -21.12 -14.35 -0.31
CA VAL A 234 -21.39 -13.98 -1.71
C VAL A 234 -20.33 -13.01 -2.23
N ALA A 235 -20.01 -11.97 -1.48
CA ALA A 235 -19.00 -10.97 -1.83
C ALA A 235 -17.59 -11.59 -1.92
N LYS A 236 -17.21 -12.49 -1.01
CA LYS A 236 -15.95 -13.25 -1.09
C LYS A 236 -15.86 -14.07 -2.37
N TRP A 237 -16.93 -14.79 -2.70
CA TRP A 237 -16.97 -15.63 -3.89
C TRP A 237 -16.94 -14.79 -5.18
N GLY A 238 -17.78 -13.74 -5.27
CA GLY A 238 -17.81 -12.83 -6.43
C GLY A 238 -16.49 -12.08 -6.64
N ALA A 239 -15.91 -11.54 -5.56
CA ALA A 239 -14.58 -10.93 -5.62
C ALA A 239 -13.52 -11.95 -6.08
N SER A 240 -13.54 -13.17 -5.55
CA SER A 240 -12.57 -14.23 -5.94
C SER A 240 -12.71 -14.65 -7.40
N VAL A 241 -13.92 -14.67 -7.97
CA VAL A 241 -14.14 -14.89 -9.42
C VAL A 241 -13.53 -13.75 -10.24
N MET A 242 -13.56 -12.53 -9.72
CA MET A 242 -12.99 -11.33 -10.34
C MET A 242 -11.50 -11.10 -10.00
N GLY A 243 -10.82 -12.07 -9.37
CA GLY A 243 -9.40 -11.95 -8.96
C GLY A 243 -9.13 -10.93 -7.85
N LYS A 244 -10.16 -10.52 -7.10
CA LYS A 244 -10.14 -9.49 -6.06
C LYS A 244 -10.39 -10.10 -4.67
N VAL A 245 -10.19 -9.29 -3.64
CA VAL A 245 -10.59 -9.55 -2.26
C VAL A 245 -11.69 -8.55 -1.87
N PRO A 246 -12.70 -8.91 -1.07
CA PRO A 246 -13.66 -7.94 -0.54
C PRO A 246 -12.96 -6.87 0.30
N GLU A 247 -13.42 -5.63 0.19
CA GLU A 247 -12.89 -4.48 0.92
C GLU A 247 -14.03 -3.69 1.57
N LYS A 248 -13.86 -3.29 2.83
CA LYS A 248 -14.67 -2.23 3.43
C LYS A 248 -13.95 -0.90 3.19
N HIS A 249 -14.71 0.16 3.00
CA HIS A 249 -14.18 1.52 2.87
C HIS A 249 -14.99 2.52 3.69
N PHE A 250 -14.40 3.68 3.89
CA PHE A 250 -14.98 4.84 4.55
C PHE A 250 -14.31 6.10 3.99
N ARG A 251 -14.95 7.25 4.17
CA ARG A 251 -14.48 8.54 3.63
C ARG A 251 -14.47 9.59 4.73
N VAL A 252 -13.51 10.51 4.67
CA VAL A 252 -13.40 11.67 5.57
C VAL A 252 -13.14 12.95 4.77
N PRO A 253 -13.63 14.12 5.22
CA PRO A 253 -13.30 15.41 4.61
C PRO A 253 -11.80 15.69 4.68
N PHE A 254 -11.24 16.33 3.64
CA PHE A 254 -9.81 16.62 3.57
C PHE A 254 -9.39 17.78 4.50
N ASP A 255 -10.17 18.86 4.53
CA ASP A 255 -10.01 20.06 5.36
C ASP A 255 -11.40 20.62 5.72
N PRO A 256 -12.13 20.00 6.68
CA PRO A 256 -13.49 20.40 6.99
C PRO A 256 -13.56 21.81 7.58
N SER A 257 -14.52 22.61 7.09
CA SER A 257 -14.81 23.95 7.61
C SER A 257 -15.26 23.91 9.08
N PRO A 258 -15.20 25.03 9.83
CA PRO A 258 -15.67 25.07 11.22
C PRO A 258 -17.12 24.60 11.40
N VAL A 259 -17.99 24.88 10.43
CA VAL A 259 -19.39 24.42 10.42
C VAL A 259 -19.49 22.91 10.20
N GLN A 260 -18.63 22.33 9.35
CA GLN A 260 -18.56 20.88 9.17
C GLN A 260 -17.99 20.18 10.41
N ILE A 261 -17.00 20.78 11.08
CA ILE A 261 -16.43 20.31 12.35
C ILE A 261 -17.52 20.23 13.44
N GLU A 262 -18.29 21.30 13.62
CA GLU A 262 -19.39 21.35 14.59
C GLU A 262 -20.52 20.37 14.21
N LYS A 263 -20.96 20.35 12.95
CA LYS A 263 -22.01 19.46 12.42
C LYS A 263 -21.68 17.98 12.62
N ALA A 264 -20.42 17.60 12.40
CA ALA A 264 -19.97 16.21 12.57
C ALA A 264 -19.70 15.86 14.05
N GLY A 265 -19.31 16.85 14.87
CA GLY A 265 -18.85 16.62 16.24
C GLY A 265 -17.37 16.21 16.31
N TYR A 266 -16.56 16.60 15.33
CA TYR A 266 -15.09 16.46 15.41
C TYR A 266 -14.53 17.38 16.51
N SER A 267 -13.40 16.99 17.11
CA SER A 267 -12.74 17.76 18.16
C SER A 267 -11.23 17.84 17.93
N TYR A 268 -10.59 18.90 18.43
CA TYR A 268 -9.13 18.99 18.44
C TYR A 268 -8.58 18.34 19.71
N GLU A 269 -7.71 17.35 19.56
CA GLU A 269 -7.03 16.69 20.68
C GLU A 269 -5.50 16.74 20.51
N ASN A 270 -4.79 16.51 21.62
CA ASN A 270 -3.33 16.53 21.65
C ASN A 270 -2.76 15.12 21.40
N MET A 271 -2.03 14.98 20.29
CA MET A 271 -1.37 13.74 19.87
C MET A 271 0.15 13.89 19.94
N THR A 272 0.84 12.90 20.52
CA THR A 272 2.31 12.87 20.52
C THR A 272 2.85 12.13 19.30
N ILE A 273 3.84 12.75 18.67
CA ILE A 273 4.61 12.25 17.53
C ILE A 273 6.09 12.33 17.92
N TRP A 274 6.74 11.17 18.09
CA TRP A 274 8.11 11.10 18.60
C TRP A 274 8.28 11.79 19.97
N LYS A 275 8.98 12.93 20.02
CA LYS A 275 9.11 13.79 21.21
C LYS A 275 8.06 14.91 21.25
N ASP A 276 7.52 15.27 20.09
CA ASP A 276 6.65 16.43 19.89
C ASP A 276 5.21 16.11 20.30
N THR A 277 4.45 17.13 20.69
CA THR A 277 2.99 17.01 20.88
C THR A 277 2.31 18.09 20.07
N VAL A 278 1.39 17.69 19.20
CA VAL A 278 0.66 18.58 18.29
C VAL A 278 -0.84 18.51 18.58
N SER A 279 -1.51 19.65 18.44
CA SER A 279 -2.97 19.68 18.37
C SER A 279 -3.39 19.28 16.96
N ALA A 280 -4.34 18.36 16.85
CA ALA A 280 -4.80 17.79 15.59
C ALA A 280 -6.29 17.48 15.68
N LEU A 281 -7.01 17.65 14.57
CA LEU A 281 -8.44 17.34 14.49
C LEU A 281 -8.61 15.82 14.52
N ASN A 282 -9.42 15.30 15.44
CA ASN A 282 -9.76 13.89 15.55
C ASN A 282 -11.05 13.58 14.78
N LEU A 283 -10.94 12.72 13.77
CA LEU A 283 -12.03 12.23 12.91
C LEU A 283 -12.38 10.77 13.25
N GLU A 284 -12.22 10.37 14.52
CA GLU A 284 -12.48 9.00 14.98
C GLU A 284 -13.88 8.48 14.64
N ILE A 285 -14.89 9.35 14.67
CA ILE A 285 -16.30 8.98 14.48
C ILE A 285 -16.62 8.37 13.11
N ASP A 286 -15.80 8.66 12.09
CA ASP A 286 -15.95 8.12 10.73
C ASP A 286 -15.22 6.78 10.54
N ILE A 287 -14.45 6.32 11.53
CA ILE A 287 -13.64 5.10 11.43
C ILE A 287 -14.52 3.87 11.69
N PRO A 288 -14.66 2.95 10.71
CA PRO A 288 -15.34 1.68 10.95
C PRO A 288 -14.54 0.83 11.95
N GLU A 289 -15.20 0.30 12.98
CA GLU A 289 -14.55 -0.50 14.02
C GLU A 289 -13.82 -1.73 13.44
N GLU A 290 -14.28 -2.23 12.28
CA GLU A 290 -13.65 -3.32 11.55
C GLU A 290 -12.21 -3.00 11.10
N LEU A 291 -11.85 -1.71 10.94
CA LEU A 291 -10.45 -1.33 10.68
C LEU A 291 -9.57 -1.58 11.92
N ARG A 292 -10.09 -1.31 13.12
CA ARG A 292 -9.40 -1.55 14.40
C ARG A 292 -9.12 -3.04 14.58
N TYR A 293 -10.12 -3.89 14.29
CA TYR A 293 -9.96 -5.34 14.28
C TYR A 293 -9.01 -5.82 13.17
N TYR A 294 -9.13 -5.31 11.94
CA TYR A 294 -8.28 -5.65 10.80
C TYR A 294 -6.79 -5.38 11.06
N LEU A 295 -6.48 -4.25 11.69
CA LEU A 295 -5.10 -3.87 12.04
C LEU A 295 -4.56 -4.58 13.29
N GLY A 296 -5.39 -5.35 14.01
CA GLY A 296 -4.99 -6.02 15.25
C GLY A 296 -4.79 -5.08 16.44
N ILE A 297 -5.55 -3.97 16.50
CA ILE A 297 -5.38 -2.92 17.52
C ILE A 297 -6.38 -3.13 18.66
N SER A 298 -5.88 -3.40 19.87
CA SER A 298 -6.71 -3.54 21.07
C SER A 298 -7.25 -2.21 21.59
N ASN A 299 -6.44 -1.15 21.54
CA ASN A 299 -6.77 0.20 22.01
C ASN A 299 -7.76 0.93 21.09
N LYS A 300 -8.38 2.00 21.59
CA LYS A 300 -9.18 2.96 20.78
C LYS A 300 -8.33 3.46 19.60
N LEU A 301 -8.85 3.39 18.39
CA LEU A 301 -8.19 3.81 17.15
C LEU A 301 -8.79 5.14 16.70
N GLY A 302 -7.96 6.17 16.54
CA GLY A 302 -8.36 7.50 16.07
C GLY A 302 -7.60 7.87 14.80
N LEU A 303 -8.16 8.80 14.04
CA LEU A 303 -7.60 9.32 12.79
C LEU A 303 -7.46 10.82 12.94
N PHE A 304 -6.24 11.29 12.84
CA PHE A 304 -5.89 12.66 13.12
C PHE A 304 -5.53 13.37 11.83
N ARG A 305 -6.06 14.57 11.65
CA ARG A 305 -5.65 15.53 10.63
C ARG A 305 -4.78 16.62 11.28
N ILE A 306 -3.70 17.01 10.64
CA ILE A 306 -2.83 18.09 11.12
C ILE A 306 -3.57 19.44 11.11
N ASP A 307 -3.31 20.27 12.13
CA ASP A 307 -3.65 21.69 12.10
C ASP A 307 -2.60 22.44 11.27
N ASN A 308 -2.96 22.89 10.08
CA ASN A 308 -2.05 23.61 9.18
C ASN A 308 -1.65 25.00 9.70
N ALA A 309 -2.30 25.54 10.75
CA ALA A 309 -1.83 26.73 11.46
C ALA A 309 -0.78 26.41 12.56
N LYS A 310 -0.54 25.13 12.87
CA LYS A 310 0.36 24.65 13.94
C LYS A 310 1.30 23.53 13.48
N LEU A 311 1.92 23.74 12.32
CA LEU A 311 2.95 22.88 11.75
C LEU A 311 4.22 22.85 12.61
N ARG A 312 5.02 21.78 12.50
CA ARG A 312 6.28 21.61 13.25
C ARG A 312 7.48 22.13 12.46
N GLU A 313 8.25 23.04 13.05
CA GLU A 313 9.48 23.55 12.46
C GLU A 313 10.60 22.48 12.42
N VAL A 314 11.44 22.55 11.39
CA VAL A 314 12.56 21.62 11.15
C VAL A 314 13.86 22.41 11.21
N HIS A 315 14.68 22.15 12.23
CA HIS A 315 15.93 22.91 12.48
C HIS A 315 17.23 22.13 12.25
N ARG A 316 17.17 20.81 11.98
CA ARG A 316 18.31 19.87 12.15
C ARG A 316 19.48 20.12 11.17
N CYS A 317 19.40 19.53 9.97
CA CYS A 317 20.29 19.81 8.84
C CYS A 317 19.58 20.67 7.78
N ALA A 318 18.35 21.12 8.07
CA ALA A 318 17.58 21.99 7.20
C ALA A 318 18.24 23.38 7.15
N PRO A 319 18.19 24.09 6.01
CA PRO A 319 18.65 25.46 5.91
C PRO A 319 17.94 26.38 6.90
N LYS A 320 18.63 27.45 7.29
CA LYS A 320 18.11 28.45 8.21
C LYS A 320 17.12 29.37 7.50
N LYS A 321 16.23 30.00 8.27
CA LYS A 321 15.35 31.07 7.80
C LYS A 321 16.08 32.24 7.10
N SER A 322 17.35 32.48 7.41
CA SER A 322 18.21 33.45 6.72
C SER A 322 18.64 33.03 5.31
N GLU A 323 18.60 31.74 4.99
CA GLU A 323 19.10 31.14 3.75
C GLU A 323 17.96 30.88 2.75
N LEU A 324 16.75 30.55 3.23
CA LEU A 324 15.54 30.35 2.41
C LEU A 324 14.49 31.46 2.53
N GLY A 325 14.68 32.43 3.43
CA GLY A 325 13.65 33.43 3.79
C GLY A 325 12.54 32.92 4.72
N TYR A 326 12.38 31.60 4.85
CA TYR A 326 11.38 30.96 5.73
C TYR A 326 11.98 29.80 6.53
N GLN A 327 11.35 29.44 7.65
CA GLN A 327 11.74 28.26 8.43
C GLN A 327 11.06 27.02 7.84
N PRO A 328 11.78 25.96 7.45
CA PRO A 328 11.17 24.73 6.94
C PRO A 328 10.25 24.07 7.97
N VAL A 329 9.11 23.54 7.52
CA VAL A 329 8.02 23.03 8.37
C VAL A 329 7.48 21.69 7.88
N THR A 330 6.86 20.91 8.77
CA THR A 330 6.21 19.63 8.45
C THR A 330 4.90 19.42 9.21
N GLY A 331 4.00 18.65 8.61
CA GLY A 331 2.84 18.06 9.27
C GLY A 331 3.23 16.72 9.92
N PHE A 332 2.68 15.60 9.44
CA PHE A 332 3.00 14.26 9.97
C PHE A 332 4.14 13.53 9.24
N GLN A 333 4.98 14.24 8.47
CA GLN A 333 6.30 13.76 8.02
C GLN A 333 7.16 13.34 9.24
N ASP A 334 8.12 12.43 9.06
CA ASP A 334 8.96 11.97 10.17
C ASP A 334 10.10 12.94 10.54
N ALA A 335 10.57 13.77 9.59
CA ALA A 335 11.62 14.77 9.85
C ALA A 335 11.63 15.95 8.86
N TYR A 336 11.48 15.72 7.54
CA TYR A 336 11.61 16.76 6.51
C TYR A 336 10.43 16.76 5.51
N PRO A 337 10.20 17.87 4.77
CA PRO A 337 9.16 18.00 3.75
C PRO A 337 9.16 16.91 2.68
N LEU A 338 10.32 16.60 2.10
CA LEU A 338 10.47 15.68 0.99
C LEU A 338 11.51 14.59 1.28
N HIS A 339 11.34 13.46 0.61
CA HIS A 339 12.26 12.33 0.64
C HIS A 339 12.46 11.82 -0.79
N LEU A 340 13.72 11.82 -1.24
CA LEU A 340 14.16 11.41 -2.58
C LEU A 340 14.96 10.10 -2.50
N ILE A 341 14.86 9.24 -3.51
CA ILE A 341 15.68 8.03 -3.63
C ILE A 341 16.07 7.75 -5.09
N ASN A 342 17.31 7.36 -5.32
CA ASN A 342 17.77 6.86 -6.61
C ASN A 342 17.46 5.36 -6.75
N LEU A 343 16.89 4.97 -7.88
CA LEU A 343 16.56 3.57 -8.15
C LEU A 343 17.82 2.70 -8.30
N ALA A 344 18.95 3.25 -8.77
CA ALA A 344 20.22 2.51 -8.83
C ALA A 344 20.71 2.09 -7.43
N SER A 345 20.57 2.98 -6.44
CA SER A 345 20.88 2.71 -5.03
C SER A 345 19.98 1.62 -4.44
N VAL A 346 18.68 1.59 -4.80
CA VAL A 346 17.77 0.51 -4.40
C VAL A 346 18.18 -0.83 -5.02
N ARG A 347 18.57 -0.83 -6.29
CA ARG A 347 19.04 -2.04 -6.99
C ARG A 347 20.37 -2.54 -6.43
N ASP A 348 21.25 -1.66 -5.95
CA ASP A 348 22.49 -2.08 -5.28
C ASP A 348 22.25 -2.67 -3.88
N VAL A 349 21.41 -2.05 -3.06
CA VAL A 349 20.98 -2.64 -1.77
C VAL A 349 20.36 -4.03 -1.97
N GLU A 350 19.62 -4.22 -3.07
CA GLU A 350 19.10 -5.55 -3.44
C GLU A 350 20.20 -6.55 -3.83
N ARG A 351 21.22 -6.14 -4.58
CA ARG A 351 22.38 -7.00 -4.92
C ARG A 351 23.13 -7.47 -3.68
N GLN A 352 23.12 -6.68 -2.61
CA GLN A 352 23.76 -7.00 -1.33
C GLN A 352 22.85 -7.73 -0.32
N MET A 353 21.58 -7.97 -0.65
CA MET A 353 20.69 -8.79 0.17
C MET A 353 20.98 -10.30 0.00
N PRO A 354 20.80 -11.13 1.04
CA PRO A 354 20.94 -12.58 0.92
C PRO A 354 20.00 -13.17 -0.14
N ALA A 355 20.54 -13.97 -1.06
CA ALA A 355 19.79 -14.61 -2.13
C ALA A 355 18.90 -15.76 -1.60
N VAL A 356 17.64 -15.43 -1.28
CA VAL A 356 16.63 -16.40 -0.81
C VAL A 356 15.72 -16.82 -1.96
N LYS A 357 15.67 -18.13 -2.26
CA LYS A 357 14.84 -18.68 -3.34
C LYS A 357 13.36 -18.39 -3.10
N GLY A 358 12.73 -17.65 -4.01
CA GLY A 358 11.31 -17.29 -3.94
C GLY A 358 10.99 -16.04 -3.12
N ALA A 359 11.99 -15.34 -2.57
CA ALA A 359 11.76 -14.03 -1.97
C ALA A 359 11.37 -12.98 -3.05
N PRO A 360 10.47 -12.03 -2.75
CA PRO A 360 10.13 -10.95 -3.67
C PRO A 360 11.29 -9.98 -3.88
N ARG A 361 11.34 -9.36 -5.06
CA ARG A 361 12.30 -8.30 -5.39
C ARG A 361 12.10 -7.07 -4.48
N LEU A 362 13.18 -6.37 -4.17
CA LEU A 362 13.17 -5.15 -3.35
C LEU A 362 12.58 -3.98 -4.14
N SER A 363 11.26 -3.77 -4.05
CA SER A 363 10.61 -2.59 -4.62
C SER A 363 11.01 -1.29 -3.90
N ALA A 364 11.28 -0.24 -4.68
CA ALA A 364 11.57 1.10 -4.18
C ALA A 364 10.42 1.67 -3.31
N ALA A 365 9.18 1.25 -3.55
CA ALA A 365 8.01 1.68 -2.79
C ALA A 365 8.12 1.37 -1.28
N ARG A 366 8.88 0.34 -0.88
CA ARG A 366 9.14 0.01 0.55
C ARG A 366 9.89 1.13 1.27
N PHE A 367 10.63 1.99 0.55
CA PHE A 367 11.33 3.12 1.15
C PHE A 367 10.46 4.38 1.31
N ARG A 368 9.27 4.43 0.69
CA ARG A 368 8.31 5.54 0.81
C ARG A 368 8.91 6.92 0.51
N ALA A 369 9.61 7.00 -0.62
CA ALA A 369 10.06 8.27 -1.20
C ALA A 369 8.91 8.98 -1.89
N ASN A 370 8.90 10.31 -1.81
CA ASN A 370 7.99 11.16 -2.58
C ASN A 370 8.55 11.36 -4.00
N LEU A 371 9.88 11.37 -4.15
CA LEU A 371 10.58 11.48 -5.42
C LEU A 371 11.43 10.23 -5.65
N ILE A 372 11.21 9.52 -6.75
CA ILE A 372 12.06 8.40 -7.18
C ILE A 372 12.72 8.80 -8.49
N ILE A 373 14.05 8.74 -8.55
CA ILE A 373 14.84 9.19 -9.70
C ILE A 373 15.62 8.04 -10.37
N THR A 374 16.01 8.25 -11.63
CA THR A 374 16.84 7.34 -12.42
C THR A 374 17.87 8.10 -13.23
N GLY A 375 19.07 7.53 -13.37
CA GLY A 375 20.17 8.13 -14.14
C GLY A 375 21.50 8.14 -13.38
N PRO A 376 21.57 8.68 -12.14
CA PRO A 376 22.82 8.73 -11.40
C PRO A 376 23.31 7.33 -10.99
N GLU A 377 24.62 7.18 -10.83
CA GLU A 377 25.21 5.98 -10.20
C GLU A 377 24.67 5.75 -8.78
N ALA A 378 24.75 4.51 -8.31
CA ALA A 378 24.26 4.14 -6.98
C ALA A 378 24.96 4.97 -5.89
N TYR A 379 24.16 5.58 -5.03
CA TYR A 379 24.57 6.46 -3.93
C TYR A 379 25.19 7.80 -4.35
N LEU A 380 25.23 8.15 -5.64
CA LEU A 380 25.71 9.47 -6.06
C LEU A 380 24.87 10.62 -5.47
N GLU A 381 23.60 10.34 -5.13
CA GLU A 381 22.72 11.29 -4.41
C GLU A 381 23.20 11.64 -2.99
N ASP A 382 24.08 10.83 -2.36
CA ASP A 382 24.68 11.12 -1.04
C ASP A 382 25.65 12.32 -1.03
N THR A 383 25.92 12.90 -2.21
CA THR A 383 26.88 13.99 -2.43
C THR A 383 26.24 15.32 -2.78
N TRP A 384 24.92 15.37 -2.97
CA TRP A 384 24.22 16.54 -3.49
C TRP A 384 23.85 17.48 -2.35
N ARG A 385 24.20 18.77 -2.43
CA ARG A 385 23.71 19.80 -1.49
C ARG A 385 22.55 20.61 -2.05
N ARG A 386 22.58 20.90 -3.35
CA ARG A 386 21.53 21.66 -4.02
C ARG A 386 21.23 21.05 -5.38
N ILE A 387 19.95 20.83 -5.67
CA ILE A 387 19.52 20.30 -6.96
C ILE A 387 18.38 21.14 -7.54
N LYS A 388 18.23 21.04 -8.87
CA LYS A 388 17.09 21.54 -9.61
C LYS A 388 16.31 20.34 -10.14
N ILE A 389 14.98 20.35 -10.01
CA ILE A 389 14.11 19.39 -10.68
C ILE A 389 13.15 20.16 -11.58
N GLY A 390 13.26 19.92 -12.89
CA GLY A 390 12.61 20.72 -13.93
C GLY A 390 13.05 22.19 -13.85
N TYR A 391 12.19 23.05 -13.30
CA TYR A 391 12.44 24.48 -13.15
C TYR A 391 12.81 24.92 -11.72
N TYR A 392 12.62 24.05 -10.72
CA TYR A 392 12.58 24.45 -9.30
C TYR A 392 13.75 23.89 -8.50
N GLU A 393 14.25 24.66 -7.54
CA GLU A 393 15.34 24.26 -6.65
C GLU A 393 14.87 23.59 -5.36
N TYR A 394 15.69 22.64 -4.90
CA TYR A 394 15.54 21.91 -3.65
C TYR A 394 16.89 21.89 -2.94
N ASP A 395 16.88 22.25 -1.66
CA ASP A 395 17.96 21.93 -0.74
C ASP A 395 17.92 20.44 -0.43
N VAL A 396 19.10 19.83 -0.40
CA VAL A 396 19.30 18.45 0.01
C VAL A 396 19.96 18.49 1.39
N SER A 397 19.15 18.36 2.43
CA SER A 397 19.55 18.68 3.80
C SER A 397 20.46 17.60 4.39
N CYS A 398 20.05 16.32 4.33
CA CYS A 398 20.82 15.20 4.87
C CYS A 398 20.47 13.84 4.24
N ARG A 399 21.33 12.85 4.48
CA ARG A 399 21.02 11.44 4.20
C ARG A 399 19.85 10.95 5.05
N THR A 400 19.08 10.02 4.51
CA THR A 400 17.92 9.45 5.21
C THR A 400 18.34 8.23 6.04
N ALA A 401 18.51 8.42 7.35
CA ALA A 401 18.67 7.34 8.31
C ALA A 401 17.46 6.37 8.27
N ARG A 402 17.69 5.09 7.99
CA ARG A 402 16.62 4.09 7.80
C ARG A 402 16.27 3.41 9.11
N CYS A 403 14.98 3.44 9.45
CA CYS A 403 14.39 2.58 10.48
C CYS A 403 13.84 1.29 9.86
N LYS A 404 13.39 0.33 10.69
CA LYS A 404 12.80 -0.97 10.28
C LYS A 404 11.45 -0.90 9.53
N MET A 405 11.07 0.25 8.98
CA MET A 405 9.83 0.42 8.21
C MET A 405 9.90 -0.28 6.82
N PRO A 406 10.97 -0.15 6.01
CA PRO A 406 11.06 -0.82 4.72
C PRO A 406 11.11 -2.35 4.78
N ASN A 407 11.15 -2.95 5.98
CA ASN A 407 10.95 -4.38 6.16
C ASN A 407 9.52 -4.83 5.85
N VAL A 408 8.55 -3.91 5.83
CA VAL A 408 7.16 -4.19 5.45
C VAL A 408 7.02 -4.21 3.93
N ASP A 409 6.48 -5.31 3.40
CA ASP A 409 6.06 -5.41 2.01
C ASP A 409 4.79 -4.56 1.78
N GLN A 410 4.79 -3.69 0.77
CA GLN A 410 3.69 -2.74 0.51
C GLN A 410 2.53 -3.36 -0.32
N VAL A 411 2.60 -4.65 -0.64
CA VAL A 411 1.56 -5.43 -1.33
C VAL A 411 0.98 -6.50 -0.41
N THR A 412 1.81 -7.34 0.21
CA THR A 412 1.33 -8.38 1.13
C THR A 412 1.00 -7.82 2.51
N GLY A 413 1.63 -6.71 2.93
CA GLY A 413 1.52 -6.17 4.29
C GLY A 413 2.33 -6.94 5.33
N GLU A 414 3.11 -7.95 4.92
CA GLU A 414 3.92 -8.77 5.82
C GLU A 414 5.24 -8.06 6.14
N ARG A 415 5.77 -8.30 7.35
CA ARG A 415 7.02 -7.69 7.80
C ARG A 415 8.12 -8.74 7.87
N HIS A 416 9.13 -8.61 7.03
CA HIS A 416 10.32 -9.45 7.08
C HIS A 416 11.14 -9.15 8.37
N PRO A 417 11.69 -10.16 9.09
CA PRO A 417 12.35 -9.94 10.38
C PRO A 417 13.54 -8.96 10.33
N SER A 418 14.41 -9.07 9.32
CA SER A 418 15.68 -8.35 9.22
C SER A 418 15.81 -7.45 7.98
N GLU A 419 15.61 -7.97 6.77
CA GLU A 419 15.84 -7.22 5.52
C GLU A 419 14.73 -6.22 5.14
N PRO A 420 15.07 -5.07 4.52
CA PRO A 420 16.42 -4.66 4.10
C PRO A 420 17.23 -3.95 5.21
N ASP A 421 16.65 -3.74 6.41
CA ASP A 421 17.31 -3.02 7.53
C ASP A 421 18.65 -3.63 7.94
N ARG A 422 18.82 -4.96 7.97
CA ARG A 422 20.12 -5.59 8.28
C ARG A 422 21.16 -5.32 7.18
N THR A 423 20.85 -5.63 5.92
CA THR A 423 21.74 -5.37 4.77
C THR A 423 22.15 -3.89 4.70
N LEU A 424 21.21 -2.97 4.94
CA LEU A 424 21.52 -1.54 5.01
C LEU A 424 22.50 -1.19 6.15
N ARG A 425 22.36 -1.78 7.33
CA ARG A 425 23.31 -1.51 8.43
C ARG A 425 24.72 -2.00 8.14
N SER A 426 24.88 -3.13 7.43
CA SER A 426 26.19 -3.77 7.23
C SER A 426 27.13 -3.03 6.26
N PHE A 427 26.61 -2.19 5.35
CA PHE A 427 27.47 -1.40 4.44
C PHE A 427 27.02 0.06 4.21
N ARG A 428 25.79 0.44 4.59
CA ARG A 428 25.26 1.81 4.45
C ARG A 428 25.24 2.61 5.74
N SER A 429 25.97 2.20 6.77
CA SER A 429 26.23 3.02 7.97
C SER A 429 27.28 4.10 7.67
N VAL A 430 26.96 5.00 6.72
CA VAL A 430 27.89 5.96 6.07
C VAL A 430 27.75 7.39 6.57
N ASP A 431 26.97 7.63 7.62
CA ASP A 431 26.74 8.97 8.18
C ASP A 431 27.02 8.94 9.69
N GLU A 432 28.16 9.51 10.09
CA GLU A 432 28.67 9.42 11.47
C GLU A 432 27.68 9.98 12.49
N GLY A 433 27.01 11.08 12.13
CA GLY A 433 26.02 11.76 12.97
C GLY A 433 24.70 11.00 13.12
N ALA A 434 24.39 10.08 12.20
CA ALA A 434 23.28 9.13 12.38
C ALA A 434 23.62 8.03 13.41
N GLY A 435 24.91 7.82 13.68
CA GLY A 435 25.43 6.88 14.67
C GLY A 435 25.72 5.47 14.12
N PRO A 436 26.53 4.67 14.84
CA PRO A 436 26.97 3.37 14.37
C PRO A 436 25.79 2.39 14.24
N ASN A 437 25.81 1.58 13.18
CA ASN A 437 24.75 0.63 12.82
C ASN A 437 23.41 1.28 12.43
N VAL A 438 23.43 2.48 11.82
CA VAL A 438 22.26 3.14 11.22
C VAL A 438 22.46 3.27 9.71
N GLY A 439 21.88 2.33 8.95
CA GLY A 439 21.97 2.33 7.49
C GLY A 439 21.22 3.52 6.86
N CYS A 440 21.82 4.17 5.88
CA CYS A 440 21.30 5.36 5.20
C CYS A 440 21.01 5.10 3.71
N LEU A 441 19.86 5.54 3.19
CA LEU A 441 19.48 5.36 1.79
C LEU A 441 18.49 6.44 1.33
N GLY A 442 18.80 7.16 0.26
CA GLY A 442 18.02 8.31 -0.20
C GLY A 442 18.18 9.54 0.70
N MET A 443 17.71 10.69 0.22
CA MET A 443 17.98 12.01 0.81
C MET A 443 16.72 12.68 1.34
N GLN A 444 16.86 13.47 2.40
CA GLN A 444 15.83 14.36 2.91
C GLN A 444 15.98 15.74 2.25
N LEU A 445 14.89 16.29 1.74
CA LEU A 445 14.88 17.51 0.92
C LEU A 445 13.94 18.57 1.52
N VAL A 446 14.28 19.83 1.27
CA VAL A 446 13.48 21.02 1.56
C VAL A 446 13.32 21.82 0.26
N PRO A 447 12.11 22.24 -0.14
CA PRO A 447 11.94 23.08 -1.32
C PRO A 447 12.49 24.50 -1.09
N VAL A 448 13.14 25.09 -2.09
CA VAL A 448 13.63 26.47 -2.00
C VAL A 448 12.49 27.47 -2.28
N ALA A 449 11.57 27.12 -3.18
CA ALA A 449 10.37 27.90 -3.46
C ALA A 449 9.19 27.50 -2.55
N MET A 450 8.30 28.46 -2.24
CA MET A 450 7.08 28.20 -1.47
C MET A 450 6.07 27.32 -2.21
N GLU A 451 6.07 27.36 -3.54
CA GLU A 451 5.30 26.50 -4.42
C GLU A 451 6.19 26.08 -5.61
N SER A 452 6.09 24.82 -6.02
CA SER A 452 6.73 24.30 -7.23
C SER A 452 5.90 23.18 -7.86
N ALA A 453 5.97 23.05 -9.19
CA ALA A 453 5.18 22.07 -9.94
C ALA A 453 6.09 21.02 -10.59
N LEU A 454 6.00 19.77 -10.13
CA LEU A 454 6.82 18.63 -10.61
C LEU A 454 6.01 17.68 -11.51
N ARG A 455 6.68 17.09 -12.48
CA ARG A 455 6.15 16.08 -13.42
C ARG A 455 7.09 14.89 -13.56
N VAL A 456 6.53 13.70 -13.74
CA VAL A 456 7.31 12.52 -14.14
C VAL A 456 7.93 12.79 -15.52
N GLY A 457 9.24 12.58 -15.64
CA GLY A 457 10.04 12.95 -16.81
C GLY A 457 10.79 14.28 -16.67
N ASP A 458 10.55 15.08 -15.62
CA ASP A 458 11.37 16.27 -15.35
C ASP A 458 12.85 15.89 -15.15
N GLU A 459 13.75 16.77 -15.59
CA GLU A 459 15.20 16.64 -15.40
C GLU A 459 15.61 16.82 -13.95
N VAL A 460 16.70 16.17 -13.54
CA VAL A 460 17.37 16.36 -12.25
C VAL A 460 18.79 16.87 -12.49
N THR A 461 19.01 18.15 -12.29
CA THR A 461 20.32 18.81 -12.44
C THR A 461 20.92 19.07 -11.06
N VAL A 462 22.21 18.76 -10.85
CA VAL A 462 22.91 19.11 -9.60
C VAL A 462 23.51 20.50 -9.73
N LEU A 463 23.28 21.34 -8.73
CA LEU A 463 23.79 22.73 -8.66
C LEU A 463 24.98 22.84 -7.70
N GLU A 464 25.00 22.04 -6.64
CA GLU A 464 26.01 22.08 -5.59
C GLU A 464 26.23 20.67 -5.01
N THR A 465 27.49 20.30 -4.76
CA THR A 465 27.87 19.04 -4.11
C THR A 465 28.68 19.29 -2.84
N GLY A 466 28.67 18.32 -1.93
CA GLY A 466 29.40 18.38 -0.67
C GLY A 466 29.04 17.22 0.26
N GLU A 467 29.71 17.17 1.41
CA GLU A 467 29.46 16.15 2.44
C GLU A 467 28.24 16.50 3.29
N HIS A 468 27.49 15.48 3.75
CA HIS A 468 26.49 15.63 4.81
C HIS A 468 26.98 15.00 6.11
N HIS A 469 26.49 15.55 7.21
CA HIS A 469 26.57 14.99 8.54
C HIS A 469 25.20 15.15 9.21
N TYR A 470 24.59 14.05 9.63
CA TYR A 470 23.22 14.03 10.14
C TYR A 470 23.17 14.54 11.60
N ILE A 471 22.28 15.50 11.86
CA ILE A 471 22.12 16.13 13.18
C ILE A 471 20.88 15.54 13.87
N ASN A 472 21.08 14.99 15.06
CA ASN A 472 20.01 14.48 15.92
C ASN A 472 19.19 15.60 16.59
N GLN A 473 18.00 15.26 17.07
CA GLN A 473 17.03 16.11 17.79
C GLN A 473 16.57 15.39 19.05
#